data_AF-A0A662Q5B1-F1
#
_entry.id   AF-A0A662Q5B1-F1
#
_cell.length_a   1.000
_cell.length_b   1.000
_cell.length_c   1.000
_cell.angle_alpha   90.00
_cell.angle_beta   90.00
_cell.angle_gamma   90.00
#
_symmetry.space_group_name_H-M   'P 1'
#
loop_
_entity.id
_entity.type
_entity.pdbx_description
1 polymer ?
#
loop_
_entity_poly.entity_id
_entity_poly.type
_entity_poly.pdbx_seq_one_letter_code
_entity_poly.pdbx_strand_id
1 'polypeptide(L)'
;MYFPKKLVERCGEFVGEHPEVASNVRDFMVRCVRLGFHKLREVYPEDMPKGYAFSEYLPREPRIRVEGDRVRIYFPDREFEIIRDIIVGRLGLVSTATT
;
A
#
# COMPACT_ATOMS: atom_id res chain seq x y z
N MET A 1 0.86 -7.71 -1.00
CA MET A 1 2.27 -7.30 -0.84
C MET A 1 2.85 -7.92 0.41
N TYR A 2 4.18 -8.12 0.43
CA TYR A 2 4.91 -8.59 1.60
C TYR A 2 5.73 -7.44 2.16
N PHE A 3 5.68 -7.26 3.49
CA PHE A 3 6.48 -6.29 4.22
C PHE A 3 7.34 -7.01 5.25
N PRO A 4 8.56 -6.54 5.56
CA PRO A 4 9.33 -7.05 6.67
C PRO A 4 8.58 -6.89 7.99
N LYS A 5 8.57 -7.92 8.85
CA LYS A 5 7.90 -7.85 10.16
C LYS A 5 8.39 -6.67 11.00
N LYS A 6 9.69 -6.41 11.01
CA LYS A 6 10.32 -5.29 11.74
C LYS A 6 9.79 -3.92 11.30
N LEU A 7 9.45 -3.75 10.02
CA LEU A 7 8.83 -2.52 9.52
C LEU A 7 7.43 -2.35 10.13
N VAL A 8 6.63 -3.41 10.14
CA VAL A 8 5.26 -3.38 10.69
C VAL A 8 5.27 -3.15 12.20
N GLU A 9 6.23 -3.74 12.92
CA GLU A 9 6.44 -3.49 14.35
C GLU A 9 6.76 -2.01 14.62
N ARG A 10 7.71 -1.41 13.87
CA ARG A 10 8.04 0.02 13.94
C ARG A 10 6.83 0.91 13.64
N CYS A 11 6.01 0.55 12.66
CA CYS A 11 4.76 1.27 12.38
C CYS A 11 3.76 1.13 13.55
N GLY A 12 3.73 -0.01 14.23
CA GLY A 12 2.93 -0.21 15.43
C GLY A 12 3.38 0.66 16.60
N GLU A 13 4.70 0.73 16.85
CA GLU A 13 5.31 1.64 17.84
C GLU A 13 4.92 3.08 17.55
N PHE A 14 5.11 3.53 16.30
CA PHE A 14 4.75 4.89 15.88
C PHE A 14 3.27 5.21 16.08
N VAL A 15 2.36 4.30 15.73
CA VAL A 15 0.91 4.51 15.94
C VAL A 15 0.55 4.53 17.43
N GLY A 16 1.27 3.76 18.26
CA GLY A 16 1.10 3.80 19.71
C GLY A 16 1.52 5.15 20.31
N GLU A 17 2.57 5.76 19.78
CA GLU A 17 3.04 7.11 20.17
C GLU A 17 2.18 8.23 19.58
N HIS A 18 1.58 8.01 18.41
CA HIS A 18 0.82 8.99 17.63
C HIS A 18 -0.60 8.49 17.25
N PRO A 19 -1.51 8.34 18.24
CA PRO A 19 -2.85 7.81 18.01
C PRO A 19 -3.73 8.72 17.12
N GLU A 20 -3.38 9.99 16.95
CA GLU A 20 -4.05 10.93 16.05
C GLU A 20 -3.89 10.56 14.56
N VAL A 21 -2.87 9.79 14.21
CA VAL A 21 -2.55 9.47 12.81
C VAL A 21 -3.39 8.30 12.29
N ALA A 22 -3.65 7.30 13.15
CA ALA A 22 -4.46 6.12 12.83
C ALA A 22 -4.92 5.38 14.08
N SER A 23 -6.04 4.67 14.00
CA SER A 23 -6.57 3.91 15.15
C SER A 23 -5.79 2.62 15.45
N ASN A 24 -5.04 2.11 14.48
CA ASN A 24 -4.16 0.94 14.63
C ASN A 24 -3.18 0.85 13.45
N VAL A 25 -2.18 -0.03 13.56
CA VAL A 25 -1.15 -0.24 12.52
C VAL A 25 -1.73 -0.66 11.17
N ARG A 26 -2.86 -1.38 11.16
CA ARG A 26 -3.53 -1.79 9.92
C ARG A 26 -4.07 -0.55 9.18
N ASP A 27 -4.82 0.30 9.87
CA ASP A 27 -5.36 1.54 9.32
C ASP A 27 -4.22 2.45 8.81
N PHE A 28 -3.15 2.60 9.60
CA PHE A 28 -1.98 3.37 9.21
C PHE A 28 -1.34 2.88 7.91
N MET A 29 -1.00 1.59 7.83
CA MET A 29 -0.37 0.99 6.64
C MET A 29 -1.24 1.14 5.39
N VAL A 30 -2.56 0.99 5.54
CA VAL A 30 -3.51 1.16 4.43
C VAL A 30 -3.52 2.60 3.94
N ARG A 31 -3.56 3.57 4.85
CA ARG A 31 -3.50 5.00 4.51
C ARG A 31 -2.19 5.35 3.80
N CYS A 32 -1.05 4.88 4.30
CA CYS A 32 0.26 5.13 3.69
C CYS A 32 0.34 4.58 2.26
N VAL A 33 -0.15 3.36 2.01
CA VAL A 33 -0.20 2.76 0.67
C VAL A 33 -1.06 3.60 -0.26
N ARG A 34 -2.27 4.00 0.18
CA ARG A 34 -3.17 4.86 -0.60
C ARG A 34 -2.55 6.22 -0.90
N LEU A 35 -1.84 6.81 0.05
CA LEU A 35 -1.14 8.07 -0.14
C LEU A 35 0.01 7.93 -1.15
N GLY A 36 0.82 6.89 -1.04
CA GLY A 36 1.89 6.61 -2.00
C GLY A 36 1.35 6.45 -3.42
N PHE A 37 0.21 5.78 -3.56
CA PHE A 37 -0.51 5.64 -4.82
C PHE A 37 -1.03 6.96 -5.38
N HIS A 38 -1.66 7.78 -4.54
CA HIS A 38 -2.09 9.11 -4.95
C HIS A 38 -0.89 9.91 -5.47
N LYS A 39 0.26 9.84 -4.78
CA LYS A 39 1.46 10.56 -5.18
C LYS A 39 2.05 10.05 -6.49
N LEU A 40 2.06 8.74 -6.71
CA LEU A 40 2.50 8.16 -7.98
C LEU A 40 1.66 8.63 -9.17
N ARG A 41 0.35 8.85 -8.98
CA ARG A 41 -0.51 9.41 -10.03
C ARG A 41 -0.13 10.84 -10.40
N GLU A 42 0.26 11.64 -9.42
CA GLU A 42 0.72 13.00 -9.66
C GLU A 42 2.07 13.03 -10.40
N VAL A 43 2.98 12.11 -10.07
CA VAL A 43 4.32 12.07 -10.66
C VAL A 43 4.34 11.43 -12.05
N TYR A 44 3.51 10.40 -12.26
CA TYR A 44 3.44 9.64 -13.53
C TYR A 44 2.04 9.66 -14.14
N PRO A 45 1.51 10.84 -14.53
CA PRO A 45 0.13 10.95 -15.00
C PRO A 45 -0.12 10.22 -16.33
N GLU A 46 0.86 10.18 -17.24
CA GLU A 46 0.72 9.51 -18.55
C GLU A 46 0.76 7.97 -18.45
N ASP A 47 1.40 7.44 -17.40
CA ASP A 47 1.46 6.00 -17.14
C ASP A 47 0.21 5.48 -16.43
N MET A 48 -0.67 6.37 -15.97
CA MET A 48 -1.93 6.02 -15.33
C MET A 48 -3.05 5.84 -16.36
N PRO A 49 -3.92 4.81 -16.23
CA PRO A 49 -5.02 4.61 -17.15
C PRO A 49 -6.01 5.79 -17.11
N LYS A 50 -6.27 6.39 -18.28
CA LYS A 50 -7.23 7.49 -18.46
C LYS A 50 -8.65 6.98 -18.22
N GLY A 51 -9.42 7.66 -17.36
CA GLY A 51 -10.82 7.31 -17.05
C GLY A 51 -11.04 6.51 -15.77
N TYR A 52 -10.06 6.47 -14.86
CA TYR A 52 -10.22 5.81 -13.57
C TYR A 52 -11.06 6.66 -12.60
N ALA A 53 -12.39 6.63 -12.77
CA ALA A 53 -13.32 7.01 -11.73
C ALA A 53 -13.18 5.99 -10.58
N PHE A 54 -13.10 6.47 -9.33
CA PHE A 54 -13.24 5.61 -8.15
C PHE A 54 -14.52 4.80 -8.35
N SER A 55 -14.40 3.53 -8.75
CA SER A 55 -15.59 2.72 -8.93
C SER A 55 -16.26 2.62 -7.56
N GLU A 56 -17.58 2.71 -7.52
CA GLU A 56 -18.44 2.56 -6.33
C GLU A 56 -18.33 1.18 -5.64
N TYR A 57 -17.26 0.42 -5.91
CA TYR A 57 -16.92 -0.76 -5.15
C TYR A 57 -16.60 -0.33 -3.72
N LEU A 58 -17.46 -0.78 -2.80
CA LEU A 58 -17.22 -0.69 -1.37
C LEU A 58 -15.81 -1.25 -1.08
N PRO A 59 -14.92 -0.45 -0.45
CA PRO A 59 -13.57 -0.90 -0.15
C PRO A 59 -13.68 -2.16 0.69
N ARG A 60 -13.21 -3.28 0.14
CA ARG A 60 -13.15 -4.52 0.89
C ARG A 60 -12.05 -4.36 1.93
N GLU A 61 -12.33 -4.83 3.14
CA GLU A 61 -11.42 -4.67 4.25
C GLU A 61 -10.03 -5.30 3.97
N PRO A 62 -8.93 -4.54 4.03
CA PRO A 62 -7.58 -5.04 3.74
C PRO A 62 -7.18 -6.14 4.72
N ARG A 63 -6.75 -7.30 4.26
CA ARG A 63 -6.42 -8.42 5.18
C ARG A 63 -4.94 -8.42 5.48
N ILE A 64 -4.58 -8.44 6.75
CA ILE A 64 -3.18 -8.59 7.20
C ILE A 64 -2.99 -10.00 7.75
N ARG A 65 -1.96 -10.70 7.27
CA ARG A 65 -1.51 -11.99 7.78
C ARG A 65 -0.02 -11.92 8.07
N VAL A 66 0.39 -12.46 9.22
CA VAL A 66 1.81 -12.60 9.56
C VAL A 66 2.25 -13.99 9.11
N GLU A 67 3.27 -14.06 8.27
CA GLU A 67 3.85 -15.29 7.72
C GLU A 67 5.35 -15.29 8.05
N GLY A 68 5.71 -15.84 9.22
CA GLY A 68 7.12 -15.88 9.68
C GLY A 68 7.70 -14.49 9.97
N ASP A 69 8.78 -14.15 9.27
CA ASP A 69 9.48 -12.85 9.32
C ASP A 69 8.84 -11.78 8.41
N ARG A 70 7.75 -12.14 7.73
CA ARG A 70 7.05 -11.26 6.78
C ARG A 70 5.60 -11.05 7.19
N VAL A 71 5.06 -9.92 6.75
CA VAL A 71 3.66 -9.57 6.89
C VAL A 71 3.07 -9.43 5.50
N ARG A 72 2.10 -10.28 5.19
CA ARG A 72 1.33 -10.23 3.97
C ARG A 72 0.13 -9.32 4.16
N ILE A 73 0.11 -8.20 3.45
CA ILE A 73 -1.07 -7.33 3.38
C ILE A 73 -1.72 -7.54 2.01
N TYR A 74 -2.98 -8.00 2.05
CA TYR A 74 -3.83 -8.13 0.89
C TYR A 74 -4.75 -6.91 0.79
N PHE A 75 -4.59 -6.18 -0.31
CA PHE A 75 -5.45 -5.08 -0.69
C PHE A 75 -6.38 -5.60 -1.79
N PRO A 76 -7.67 -5.84 -1.50
CA PRO A 76 -8.66 -6.27 -2.49
C PRO A 76 -9.10 -5.15 -3.44
N ASP A 77 -8.53 -3.95 -3.33
CA ASP A 77 -8.90 -2.80 -4.15
C ASP A 77 -8.33 -2.95 -5.56
N ARG A 78 -9.18 -2.85 -6.58
CA ARG A 78 -8.79 -2.90 -8.01
C ARG A 78 -7.75 -1.83 -8.36
N GLU A 79 -7.79 -0.70 -7.64
CA GLU A 79 -6.78 0.36 -7.69
C GLU A 79 -5.37 -0.14 -7.37
N PHE A 80 -5.26 -1.01 -6.37
CA PHE A 80 -4.00 -1.58 -5.96
C PHE A 80 -3.43 -2.51 -7.03
N GLU A 81 -4.27 -3.33 -7.67
CA GLU A 81 -3.82 -4.22 -8.75
C GLU A 81 -3.27 -3.42 -9.94
N ILE A 82 -3.97 -2.36 -10.32
CA ILE A 82 -3.55 -1.50 -11.43
C ILE A 82 -2.26 -0.77 -11.12
N ILE A 83 -2.13 -0.22 -9.92
CA ILE A 83 -0.90 0.49 -9.56
C ILE A 83 0.25 -0.49 -9.38
N ARG A 84 0.01 -1.69 -8.85
CA ARG A 84 1.02 -2.75 -8.86
C ARG A 84 1.47 -3.05 -10.28
N ASP A 85 0.54 -3.18 -11.23
CA ASP A 85 0.87 -3.48 -12.62
C ASP A 85 1.61 -2.31 -13.31
N ILE A 86 1.33 -1.06 -12.93
CA ILE A 86 2.09 0.12 -13.40
C ILE A 86 3.50 0.15 -12.79
N ILE A 87 3.62 -0.01 -11.46
CA ILE A 87 4.91 -0.02 -10.75
C ILE A 87 5.80 -1.16 -11.26
N VAL A 88 5.26 -2.37 -11.31
CA VAL A 88 6.00 -3.59 -11.70
C VAL A 88 6.20 -3.66 -13.20
N GLY A 89 5.13 -3.46 -13.98
CA GLY A 89 5.11 -3.71 -15.41
C GLY A 89 5.64 -2.55 -16.25
N ARG A 90 5.27 -1.30 -15.91
CA ARG A 90 5.69 -0.11 -16.69
C ARG A 90 6.95 0.53 -16.15
N LEU A 91 7.00 0.76 -14.84
CA LEU A 91 8.13 1.44 -14.20
C LEU A 91 9.29 0.49 -13.87
N GLY A 92 9.10 -0.83 -14.00
CA GLY A 92 10.14 -1.82 -13.73
C GLY A 92 10.61 -1.84 -12.27
N LEU A 93 9.82 -1.28 -11.35
CA LEU A 93 10.12 -1.21 -9.92
C LEU A 93 9.74 -2.55 -9.26
N VAL A 94 10.48 -3.60 -9.62
CA VAL A 94 10.30 -4.97 -9.10
C VAL A 94 11.04 -5.21 -7.78
N SER A 95 11.94 -4.32 -7.38
CA SER A 95 12.70 -4.43 -6.13
C SER A 95 13.14 -3.05 -5.64
N THR A 96 12.82 -2.74 -4.38
CA THR A 96 13.54 -1.73 -3.60
C THR A 96 14.33 -2.43 -2.52
N ALA A 97 15.41 -3.12 -2.92
CA ALA A 97 16.65 -3.30 -2.16
C ALA A 97 17.61 -4.22 -2.96
N THR A 98 18.70 -3.65 -3.45
CA THR A 98 19.99 -4.35 -3.51
C THR A 98 20.88 -3.64 -2.50
N THR A 99 21.16 -4.29 -1.38
CA THR A 99 22.31 -3.99 -0.52
C THR A 99 22.83 -5.32 -0.04
#